data_AF-A0A3B3TD58-F1
#
_entry.id   AF-A0A3B3TD58-F1
#
_cell.length_a   1.000
_cell.length_b   1.000
_cell.length_c   1.000
_cell.angle_alpha   90.00
_cell.angle_beta   90.00
_cell.angle_gamma   90.00
#
_symmetry.space_group_name_H-M   'P 1'
#
loop_
_entity.id
_entity.type
_entity.pdbx_description
1 polymer ?
#
loop_
_entity_poly.entity_id
_entity_poly.type
_entity_poly.pdbx_seq_one_letter_code
_entity_poly.pdbx_strand_id
1 'polypeptide(L)'
;MADLELLLLQIELIKEEFITTDRADEERRVKEDRAALRIQSWFRGTRLRSYLSMKPDRETNKPPVKTVPVHVICVTTFPLHLQRKATIIQKIWRGYIARVYFRKKVKVQCFVMKMNFYNEMAVRIQKRWKGYYVRKYVHNYYARKRYLEGLTKKNEQVRRTMEEFAEMQRNEREHHQVECEEQKTCLQAQRMHFLLSTHQIPGVFNSPYRDFPHEMELQMKSIKPLLVKDIQQKRQAMDPSAPGDTFLKTRPLPPIPSKKPQGPFRDPATVLQQRYRPLEPTLRVATSITDLEEAREELRRGEWRGRIIDHAFQPFSHAHKNKKYERSIHTTSSFERLAYGTVYFREENQEKLRGKKPFKSIFTTCNVFDKFGQLYSNAGKIV
;
A
#
# COMPACT_ATOMS: atom_id res chain seq x y z
N MET A 1 17.37 -28.66 -7.91
CA MET A 1 18.32 -29.79 -7.90
C MET A 1 19.63 -29.40 -8.57
N ALA A 2 19.62 -28.96 -9.83
CA ALA A 2 20.84 -28.51 -10.53
C ALA A 2 21.63 -27.38 -9.83
N ASP A 3 20.94 -26.39 -9.23
CA ASP A 3 21.61 -25.30 -8.53
C ASP A 3 22.29 -25.73 -7.21
N LEU A 4 21.78 -26.78 -6.56
CA LEU A 4 22.37 -27.34 -5.35
C LEU A 4 23.63 -28.17 -5.67
N GLU A 5 23.60 -28.94 -6.75
CA GLU A 5 24.76 -29.69 -7.24
C GLU A 5 25.89 -28.75 -7.66
N LEU A 6 25.56 -27.63 -8.32
CA LEU A 6 26.54 -26.62 -8.71
C LEU A 6 27.20 -25.95 -7.49
N LEU A 7 26.43 -25.69 -6.43
CA LEU A 7 26.96 -25.15 -5.18
C LEU A 7 27.85 -26.17 -4.43
N LEU A 8 27.49 -27.45 -4.44
CA LEU A 8 28.29 -28.51 -3.82
C LEU A 8 29.65 -28.68 -4.52
N LEU A 9 29.65 -28.69 -5.86
CA LEU A 9 30.88 -28.74 -6.64
C LEU A 9 31.77 -27.50 -6.38
N GLN A 10 31.16 -26.33 -6.21
CA GLN A 10 31.92 -25.12 -5.90
C GLN A 10 32.49 -25.13 -4.48
N ILE A 11 31.80 -25.75 -3.51
CA ILE A 11 32.32 -25.96 -2.15
C ILE A 11 33.50 -26.94 -2.16
N GLU A 12 33.41 -28.04 -2.92
CA GLU A 12 34.52 -29.00 -3.05
C GLU A 12 35.75 -28.36 -3.68
N LEU A 13 35.57 -27.55 -4.73
CA LEU A 13 36.66 -26.85 -5.40
C LEU A 13 37.35 -25.84 -4.46
N ILE A 14 36.58 -25.13 -3.62
CA ILE A 14 37.12 -24.23 -2.60
C ILE A 14 37.89 -25.00 -1.52
N LYS A 15 37.42 -26.19 -1.12
CA LYS A 15 38.12 -27.04 -0.13
C LYS A 15 39.46 -27.55 -0.67
N GLU A 16 39.49 -28.00 -1.91
CA GLU A 16 40.72 -28.43 -2.61
C GLU A 16 41.72 -27.28 -2.73
N GLU A 17 41.26 -26.08 -3.14
CA GLU A 17 42.11 -24.89 -3.18
C GLU A 17 42.66 -24.54 -1.78
N PHE A 18 41.84 -24.64 -0.74
CA PHE A 18 42.27 -24.35 0.64
C PHE A 18 43.35 -25.33 1.12
N ILE A 19 43.15 -26.64 0.93
CA ILE A 19 44.09 -27.70 1.34
C ILE A 19 45.44 -27.54 0.61
N THR A 20 45.40 -27.26 -0.70
CA THR A 20 46.64 -27.07 -1.47
C THR A 20 47.40 -25.81 -1.06
N THR A 21 46.70 -24.72 -0.71
CA THR A 21 47.35 -23.52 -0.17
C THR A 21 47.99 -23.76 1.19
N ASP A 22 47.28 -24.41 2.12
CA ASP A 22 47.79 -24.71 3.46
C ASP A 22 49.02 -25.62 3.43
N ARG A 23 49.01 -26.64 2.56
CA ARG A 23 50.16 -27.53 2.39
C ARG A 23 51.39 -26.78 1.84
N ALA A 24 51.18 -25.89 0.87
CA ALA A 24 52.26 -25.07 0.33
C ALA A 24 52.79 -24.05 1.35
N ASP A 25 51.95 -23.55 2.25
CA ASP A 25 52.35 -22.69 3.37
C ASP A 25 53.16 -23.45 4.44
N GLU A 26 52.78 -24.70 4.74
CA GLU A 26 53.52 -25.52 5.69
C GLU A 26 54.91 -25.90 5.18
N GLU A 27 55.02 -26.25 3.89
CA GLU A 27 56.33 -26.48 3.26
C GLU A 27 57.23 -25.23 3.27
N ARG A 28 56.63 -24.03 3.20
CA ARG A 28 57.36 -22.76 3.35
C ARG A 28 57.85 -22.57 4.78
N ARG A 29 57.00 -22.81 5.79
CA ARG A 29 57.37 -22.72 7.22
C ARG A 29 58.54 -23.63 7.57
N VAL A 30 58.52 -24.89 7.14
CA VAL A 30 59.62 -25.84 7.39
C VAL A 30 60.94 -25.36 6.79
N LYS A 31 60.91 -24.73 5.60
CA LYS A 31 62.11 -24.16 4.98
C LYS A 31 62.63 -22.94 5.75
N GLU A 32 61.73 -22.09 6.24
CA GLU A 32 62.05 -20.93 7.08
C GLU A 32 62.67 -21.36 8.42
N ASP A 33 62.10 -22.35 9.10
CA ASP A 33 62.62 -22.90 10.36
C ASP A 33 64.00 -23.54 10.19
N ARG A 34 64.18 -24.33 9.12
CA ARG A 34 65.48 -24.92 8.80
C ARG A 34 66.53 -23.84 8.52
N ALA A 35 66.16 -22.75 7.85
CA ALA A 35 67.06 -21.61 7.63
C ALA A 35 67.39 -20.89 8.95
N ALA A 36 66.40 -20.67 9.81
CA ALA A 36 66.58 -20.06 11.13
C ALA A 36 67.53 -20.88 12.02
N LEU A 37 67.36 -22.21 12.09
CA LEU A 37 68.24 -23.09 12.86
C LEU A 37 69.69 -23.05 12.37
N ARG A 38 69.90 -23.02 11.04
CA ARG A 38 71.26 -22.89 10.47
C ARG A 38 71.90 -21.57 10.88
N ILE A 39 71.18 -20.45 10.79
CA ILE A 39 71.68 -19.13 11.20
C ILE A 39 72.01 -19.14 12.71
N GLN A 40 71.10 -19.65 13.54
CA GLN A 40 71.31 -19.71 15.00
C GLN A 40 72.50 -20.60 15.37
N SER A 41 72.63 -21.78 14.77
CA SER A 41 73.76 -22.69 14.99
C SER A 41 75.09 -22.04 14.62
N TRP A 42 75.13 -21.28 13.53
CA TRP A 42 76.31 -20.56 13.07
C TRP A 42 76.70 -19.44 14.05
N PHE A 43 75.73 -18.61 14.49
CA PHE A 43 75.97 -17.59 15.50
C PHE A 43 76.45 -18.17 16.83
N ARG A 44 75.82 -19.26 17.30
CA ARG A 44 76.22 -19.96 18.53
C ARG A 44 77.64 -20.52 18.39
N GLY A 45 77.97 -21.14 17.27
CA GLY A 45 79.31 -21.67 16.99
C GLY A 45 80.39 -20.58 16.90
N THR A 46 80.10 -19.45 16.26
CA THR A 46 81.03 -18.32 16.17
C THR A 46 81.26 -17.67 17.54
N ARG A 47 80.20 -17.51 18.34
CA ARG A 47 80.30 -17.03 19.73
C ARG A 47 81.13 -17.98 20.60
N LEU A 48 80.92 -19.29 20.50
CA LEU A 48 81.63 -20.29 21.27
C LEU A 48 83.11 -20.38 20.89
N ARG A 49 83.44 -20.31 19.59
CA ARG A 49 84.83 -20.21 19.10
C ARG A 49 85.52 -18.93 19.60
N SER A 50 84.82 -17.81 19.65
CA SER A 50 85.35 -16.58 20.24
C SER A 50 85.65 -16.75 21.73
N TYR A 51 84.75 -17.35 22.52
CA TYR A 51 85.01 -17.63 23.95
C TYR A 51 86.18 -18.58 24.17
N LEU A 52 86.31 -19.63 23.35
CA LEU A 52 87.44 -20.56 23.43
C LEU A 52 88.75 -19.88 23.03
N SER A 53 88.72 -19.00 22.03
CA SER A 53 89.90 -18.21 21.63
C SER A 53 90.32 -17.17 22.68
N MET A 54 89.42 -16.79 23.59
CA MET A 54 89.72 -15.91 24.72
C MET A 54 90.12 -16.65 26.01
N LYS A 55 90.04 -17.98 26.05
CA LYS A 55 90.56 -18.76 27.19
C LYS A 55 92.09 -18.85 27.09
N PRO A 56 92.85 -18.42 28.11
CA PRO A 56 94.29 -18.66 28.13
C PRO A 56 94.59 -20.14 28.36
N ASP A 57 95.58 -20.68 27.64
CA ASP A 57 96.13 -22.02 27.89
C ASP A 57 96.67 -22.07 29.32
N ARG A 58 96.20 -23.05 30.12
CA ARG A 58 96.58 -23.18 31.54
C ARG A 58 98.06 -23.54 31.76
N GLU A 59 98.82 -23.87 30.71
CA GLU A 59 100.20 -24.32 30.82
C GLU A 59 101.26 -23.29 30.39
N THR A 60 100.88 -22.13 29.83
CA THR A 60 101.87 -21.06 29.59
C THR A 60 101.30 -19.66 29.91
N ASN A 61 101.89 -18.98 30.89
CA ASN A 61 101.63 -17.57 31.20
C ASN A 61 102.17 -16.64 30.10
N LYS A 62 101.55 -16.64 28.91
CA LYS A 62 101.79 -15.62 27.87
C LYS A 62 100.53 -14.78 27.63
N PRO A 63 100.60 -13.44 27.78
CA PRO A 63 99.44 -12.58 27.48
C PRO A 63 99.20 -12.52 25.97
N PRO A 64 97.93 -12.46 25.51
CA PRO A 64 97.62 -12.40 24.09
C PRO A 64 98.05 -11.04 23.49
N VAL A 65 98.73 -11.10 22.35
CA VAL A 65 99.19 -9.94 21.57
C VAL A 65 97.99 -9.11 21.13
N LYS A 66 97.99 -7.80 21.48
CA LYS A 66 96.99 -6.82 21.04
C LYS A 66 97.19 -6.48 19.56
N THR A 67 96.74 -7.34 18.65
CA THR A 67 96.41 -6.92 17.29
C THR A 67 95.01 -6.31 17.31
N VAL A 68 94.83 -5.12 16.72
CA VAL A 68 93.49 -4.57 16.53
C VAL A 68 92.70 -5.60 15.72
N PRO A 69 91.62 -6.21 16.24
CA PRO A 69 91.09 -7.39 15.63
C PRO A 69 90.42 -7.00 14.31
N VAL A 70 90.85 -7.60 13.20
CA VAL A 70 90.09 -7.71 11.94
C VAL A 70 88.63 -8.13 12.22
N HIS A 71 88.42 -8.82 13.34
CA HIS A 71 87.14 -9.17 13.94
C HIS A 71 86.21 -7.98 14.24
N VAL A 72 86.70 -6.79 14.62
CA VAL A 72 85.84 -5.62 14.97
C VAL A 72 85.26 -4.95 13.71
N ILE A 73 86.04 -4.88 12.63
CA ILE A 73 85.57 -4.41 11.31
C ILE A 73 84.58 -5.42 10.71
N CYS A 74 84.86 -6.72 10.85
CA CYS A 74 83.97 -7.79 10.41
C CYS A 74 82.63 -7.80 11.19
N VAL A 75 82.65 -7.58 12.51
CA VAL A 75 81.45 -7.61 13.36
C VAL A 75 80.51 -6.41 13.12
N THR A 76 81.01 -5.27 12.65
CA THR A 76 80.17 -4.07 12.43
C THR A 76 79.69 -3.94 10.97
N THR A 77 80.53 -4.26 9.99
CA THR A 77 80.20 -4.08 8.56
C THR A 77 79.42 -5.24 7.95
N PHE A 78 79.67 -6.48 8.39
CA PHE A 78 79.01 -7.67 7.85
C PHE A 78 77.52 -7.76 8.20
N PRO A 79 77.06 -7.45 9.43
CA PRO A 79 75.63 -7.43 9.74
C PRO A 79 74.87 -6.34 8.97
N LEU A 80 75.48 -5.18 8.72
CA LEU A 80 74.89 -4.12 7.90
C LEU A 80 74.74 -4.54 6.44
N HIS A 81 75.72 -5.26 5.89
CA HIS A 81 75.62 -5.85 4.56
C HIS A 81 74.47 -6.87 4.48
N LEU A 82 74.37 -7.77 5.46
CA LEU A 82 73.29 -8.76 5.54
C LEU A 82 71.92 -8.09 5.67
N GLN A 83 71.79 -7.06 6.49
CA GLN A 83 70.55 -6.28 6.64
C GLN A 83 70.16 -5.58 5.33
N ARG A 84 71.13 -5.03 4.60
CA ARG A 84 70.90 -4.44 3.27
C ARG A 84 70.44 -5.49 2.25
N LYS A 85 71.01 -6.69 2.26
CA LYS A 85 70.55 -7.78 1.39
C LYS A 85 69.16 -8.28 1.79
N ALA A 86 68.89 -8.42 3.08
CA ALA A 86 67.57 -8.81 3.61
C ALA A 86 66.48 -7.80 3.23
N THR A 87 66.75 -6.50 3.37
CA THR A 87 65.79 -5.45 2.99
C THR A 87 65.51 -5.43 1.49
N ILE A 88 66.51 -5.68 0.63
CA ILE A 88 66.30 -5.83 -0.82
C ILE A 88 65.37 -7.01 -1.12
N ILE A 89 65.63 -8.18 -0.54
CA ILE A 89 64.81 -9.39 -0.72
C ILE A 89 63.39 -9.13 -0.26
N GLN A 90 63.21 -8.58 0.94
CA GLN A 90 61.89 -8.29 1.48
C GLN A 90 61.13 -7.23 0.66
N LYS A 91 61.82 -6.19 0.16
CA LYS A 91 61.23 -5.18 -0.72
C LYS A 91 60.72 -5.81 -2.02
N ILE A 92 61.51 -6.68 -2.64
CA ILE A 92 61.13 -7.39 -3.86
C ILE A 92 59.93 -8.30 -3.59
N TRP A 93 59.94 -9.04 -2.48
CA TRP A 93 58.86 -9.94 -2.09
C TRP A 93 57.54 -9.21 -1.81
N ARG A 94 57.58 -8.13 -1.01
CA ARG A 94 56.39 -7.29 -0.77
C ARG A 94 55.83 -6.71 -2.07
N GLY A 95 56.72 -6.27 -2.96
CA GLY A 95 56.33 -5.80 -4.29
C GLY A 95 55.71 -6.90 -5.16
N TYR A 96 56.22 -8.13 -5.10
CA TYR A 96 55.65 -9.29 -5.80
C TYR A 96 54.24 -9.60 -5.30
N ILE A 97 54.05 -9.74 -3.97
CA ILE A 97 52.73 -9.98 -3.37
C ILE A 97 51.73 -8.88 -3.76
N ALA A 98 52.13 -7.61 -3.64
CA ALA A 98 51.28 -6.48 -4.01
C ALA A 98 50.84 -6.54 -5.48
N ARG A 99 51.76 -6.89 -6.40
CA ARG A 99 51.44 -7.04 -7.84
C ARG A 99 50.51 -8.22 -8.11
N VAL A 100 50.66 -9.35 -7.41
CA VAL A 100 49.75 -10.50 -7.52
C VAL A 100 48.34 -10.09 -7.08
N TYR A 101 48.21 -9.44 -5.92
CA TYR A 101 46.92 -8.96 -5.41
C TYR A 101 46.30 -7.91 -6.35
N PHE A 102 47.09 -6.94 -6.82
CA PHE A 102 46.62 -5.92 -7.74
C PHE A 102 46.10 -6.53 -9.05
N ARG A 103 46.80 -7.52 -9.63
CA ARG A 103 46.33 -8.23 -10.83
C ARG A 103 44.99 -8.92 -10.59
N LYS A 104 44.78 -9.57 -9.44
CA LYS A 104 43.49 -10.15 -9.07
C LYS A 104 42.40 -9.06 -8.98
N LYS A 105 42.68 -7.95 -8.30
CA LYS A 105 41.75 -6.82 -8.16
C LYS A 105 41.36 -6.21 -9.50
N VAL A 106 42.32 -6.00 -10.41
CA VAL A 106 42.07 -5.48 -11.76
C VAL A 106 41.22 -6.44 -12.58
N LYS A 107 41.47 -7.75 -12.51
CA LYS A 107 40.63 -8.76 -13.18
C LYS A 107 39.17 -8.68 -12.70
N VAL A 108 38.96 -8.61 -11.39
CA VAL A 108 37.61 -8.48 -10.80
C VAL A 108 36.94 -7.20 -11.27
N GLN A 109 37.65 -6.06 -11.21
CA GLN A 109 37.08 -4.78 -11.64
C GLN A 109 36.74 -4.76 -13.14
N CYS A 110 37.61 -5.31 -13.99
CA CYS A 110 37.33 -5.45 -15.42
C CYS A 110 36.08 -6.30 -15.68
N PHE A 111 35.92 -7.40 -14.93
CA PHE A 111 34.72 -8.24 -15.02
C PHE A 111 33.46 -7.49 -14.60
N VAL A 112 33.50 -6.77 -13.47
CA VAL A 112 32.37 -5.94 -13.00
C VAL A 112 31.99 -4.89 -14.04
N MET A 113 32.97 -4.19 -14.62
CA MET A 113 32.72 -3.21 -15.68
C MET A 113 32.02 -3.83 -16.90
N LYS A 114 32.49 -4.99 -17.37
CA LYS A 114 31.85 -5.72 -18.48
C LYS A 114 30.44 -6.17 -18.14
N MET A 115 30.24 -6.71 -16.93
CA MET A 115 28.93 -7.18 -16.48
C MET A 115 27.93 -6.03 -16.39
N ASN A 116 28.35 -4.88 -15.85
CA ASN A 116 27.52 -3.68 -15.78
C ASN A 116 27.10 -3.19 -17.16
N PHE A 117 28.04 -3.19 -18.12
CA PHE A 117 27.73 -2.83 -19.51
C PHE A 117 26.67 -3.76 -20.13
N TYR A 118 26.83 -5.08 -19.98
CA TYR A 118 25.84 -6.03 -20.51
C TYR A 118 24.49 -5.92 -19.82
N ASN A 119 24.48 -5.72 -18.50
CA ASN A 119 23.25 -5.49 -17.75
C ASN A 119 22.53 -4.23 -18.23
N GLU A 120 23.25 -3.14 -18.49
CA GLU A 120 22.65 -1.91 -19.03
C GLU A 120 22.02 -2.17 -20.41
N MET A 121 22.74 -2.87 -21.30
CA MET A 121 22.21 -3.20 -22.62
C MET A 121 20.99 -4.14 -22.53
N ALA A 122 21.03 -5.12 -21.64
CA ALA A 122 19.91 -6.03 -21.39
C ALA A 122 18.67 -5.27 -20.92
N VAL A 123 18.80 -4.32 -20.00
CA VAL A 123 17.69 -3.48 -19.53
C VAL A 123 17.08 -2.66 -20.68
N ARG A 124 17.91 -2.11 -21.59
CA ARG A 124 17.43 -1.37 -22.76
C ARG A 124 16.60 -2.27 -23.70
N ILE A 125 17.10 -3.47 -23.98
CA ILE A 125 16.40 -4.47 -24.81
C ILE A 125 15.09 -4.89 -24.14
N GLN A 126 15.14 -5.24 -22.86
CA GLN A 126 13.98 -5.66 -22.08
C GLN A 126 12.91 -4.57 -22.01
N LYS A 127 13.29 -3.31 -21.76
CA LYS A 127 12.36 -2.16 -21.75
C LYS A 127 11.65 -2.02 -23.09
N ARG A 128 12.40 -2.09 -24.20
CA ARG A 128 11.83 -2.00 -25.56
C ARG A 128 10.85 -3.14 -25.83
N TRP A 129 11.23 -4.37 -25.48
CA TRP A 129 10.42 -5.55 -25.68
C TRP A 129 9.14 -5.54 -24.83
N LYS A 130 9.24 -5.22 -23.53
CA LYS A 130 8.06 -5.08 -22.65
C LYS A 130 7.08 -4.05 -23.21
N GLY A 131 7.58 -2.92 -23.70
CA GLY A 131 6.75 -1.91 -24.35
C GLY A 131 6.05 -2.43 -25.61
N TYR A 132 6.76 -3.17 -26.47
CA TYR A 132 6.17 -3.82 -27.65
C TYR A 132 5.08 -4.82 -27.25
N TYR A 133 5.37 -5.70 -26.29
CA TYR A 133 4.46 -6.76 -25.85
C TYR A 133 3.13 -6.18 -25.34
N VAL A 134 3.20 -5.17 -24.47
CA VAL A 134 2.00 -4.52 -23.92
C VAL A 134 1.16 -3.89 -25.03
N ARG A 135 1.78 -3.16 -25.97
CA ARG A 135 1.07 -2.52 -27.09
C ARG A 135 0.45 -3.50 -28.07
N LYS A 136 1.03 -4.70 -28.22
CA LYS A 136 0.54 -5.70 -29.17
C LYS A 136 -0.51 -6.63 -28.56
N TYR A 137 -0.30 -7.09 -27.33
CA TYR A 137 -1.08 -8.20 -26.77
C TYR A 137 -1.93 -7.84 -25.55
N VAL A 138 -1.61 -6.77 -24.81
CA VAL A 138 -2.31 -6.44 -23.56
C VAL A 138 -3.29 -5.28 -23.75
N HIS A 139 -2.81 -4.16 -24.32
CA HIS A 139 -3.58 -2.92 -24.40
C HIS A 139 -3.83 -2.48 -25.84
N ASN A 140 -5.09 -2.57 -26.27
CA ASN A 140 -5.56 -1.97 -27.52
C ASN A 140 -6.33 -0.67 -27.21
N TYR A 141 -5.65 0.46 -27.40
CA TYR A 141 -6.21 1.79 -27.15
C TYR A 141 -7.50 2.06 -27.94
N TYR A 142 -7.51 1.72 -29.24
CA TYR A 142 -8.66 1.98 -30.11
C TYR A 142 -9.86 1.11 -29.76
N ALA A 143 -9.64 -0.16 -29.39
CA ALA A 143 -10.71 -1.02 -28.91
C ALA A 143 -11.33 -0.48 -27.62
N ARG A 144 -10.51 -0.04 -26.66
CA ARG A 144 -10.98 0.57 -25.41
C ARG A 144 -11.73 1.88 -25.66
N LYS A 145 -11.23 2.73 -26.55
CA LYS A 145 -11.89 3.99 -26.93
C LYS A 145 -13.28 3.72 -27.52
N ARG A 146 -13.39 2.80 -28.48
CA ARG A 146 -14.68 2.39 -29.07
C ARG A 146 -15.65 1.84 -28.05
N TYR A 147 -15.17 1.02 -27.10
CA TYR A 147 -16.01 0.50 -26.02
C TYR A 147 -16.58 1.62 -25.15
N LEU A 148 -15.75 2.59 -24.74
CA LEU A 148 -16.19 3.71 -23.92
C LEU A 148 -17.19 4.62 -24.66
N GLU A 149 -16.96 4.89 -25.94
CA GLU A 149 -17.91 5.63 -26.78
C GLU A 149 -19.25 4.89 -26.97
N GLY A 150 -19.21 3.56 -27.04
CA GLY A 150 -20.43 2.74 -27.02
C GLY A 150 -21.16 2.83 -25.69
N LEU A 151 -20.41 2.80 -24.58
CA LEU A 151 -20.95 2.89 -23.23
C LEU A 151 -21.63 4.25 -22.98
N THR A 152 -21.04 5.36 -23.43
CA THR A 152 -21.64 6.69 -23.28
C THR A 152 -22.98 6.78 -24.02
N LYS A 153 -23.04 6.28 -25.26
CA LYS A 153 -24.28 6.24 -26.04
C LYS A 153 -25.37 5.39 -25.37
N LYS A 154 -25.00 4.23 -24.82
CA LYS A 154 -25.94 3.37 -24.07
C LYS A 154 -26.44 4.04 -22.78
N ASN A 155 -25.54 4.71 -22.05
CA ASN A 155 -25.92 5.44 -20.85
C ASN A 155 -26.88 6.59 -21.17
N GLU A 156 -26.66 7.31 -22.27
CA GLU A 156 -27.59 8.34 -22.76
C GLU A 156 -28.95 7.74 -23.11
N GLN A 157 -28.98 6.60 -23.80
CA GLN A 157 -30.23 5.90 -24.11
C GLN A 157 -30.98 5.49 -22.83
N VAL A 158 -30.28 4.92 -21.85
CA VAL A 158 -30.89 4.54 -20.56
C VAL A 158 -31.45 5.75 -19.83
N ARG A 159 -30.76 6.89 -19.86
CA ARG A 159 -31.27 8.13 -19.25
C ARG A 159 -32.56 8.60 -19.90
N ARG A 160 -32.61 8.62 -21.24
CA ARG A 160 -33.84 8.97 -21.98
C ARG A 160 -35.00 8.04 -21.63
N THR A 161 -34.76 6.73 -21.60
CA THR A 161 -35.82 5.77 -21.21
C THR A 161 -36.29 5.96 -19.76
N MET A 162 -35.39 6.38 -18.85
CA MET A 162 -35.77 6.67 -17.47
C MET A 162 -36.56 7.98 -17.35
N GLU A 163 -36.23 8.99 -18.17
CA GLU A 163 -36.97 10.25 -18.26
C GLU A 163 -38.38 10.01 -18.81
N GLU A 164 -38.51 9.30 -19.93
CA GLU A 164 -39.80 8.91 -20.52
C GLU A 164 -40.67 8.13 -19.53
N PHE A 165 -40.08 7.18 -18.79
CA PHE A 165 -40.80 6.42 -17.78
C PHE A 165 -41.23 7.29 -16.58
N ALA A 166 -40.41 8.26 -16.19
CA ALA A 166 -40.76 9.21 -15.13
C ALA A 166 -41.89 10.15 -15.56
N GLU A 167 -41.90 10.62 -16.82
CA GLU A 167 -42.99 11.40 -17.39
C GLU A 167 -44.28 10.60 -17.47
N MET A 168 -44.21 9.35 -17.96
CA MET A 168 -45.36 8.46 -18.01
C MET A 168 -46.00 8.28 -16.63
N GLN A 169 -45.19 8.02 -15.60
CA GLN A 169 -45.68 7.92 -14.23
C GLN A 169 -46.27 9.23 -13.68
N ARG A 170 -45.75 10.39 -14.08
CA ARG A 170 -46.33 11.69 -13.66
C ARG A 170 -47.70 11.89 -14.29
N ASN A 171 -47.80 11.65 -15.60
CA ASN A 171 -49.06 11.78 -16.33
C ASN A 171 -50.12 10.81 -15.77
N GLU A 172 -49.75 9.56 -15.47
CA GLU A 172 -50.66 8.59 -14.84
C GLU A 172 -51.16 9.07 -13.47
N ARG A 173 -50.27 9.67 -12.65
CA ARG A 173 -50.66 10.24 -11.35
C ARG A 173 -51.57 11.44 -11.50
N GLU A 174 -51.29 12.33 -12.45
CA GLU A 174 -52.10 13.50 -12.75
C GLU A 174 -53.50 13.08 -13.25
N HIS A 175 -53.57 12.14 -14.19
CA HIS A 175 -54.84 11.56 -14.65
C HIS A 175 -55.61 10.93 -13.50
N HIS A 176 -54.97 10.09 -12.68
CA HIS A 176 -55.63 9.47 -11.55
C HIS A 176 -56.09 10.49 -10.50
N GLN A 177 -55.33 11.57 -10.29
CA GLN A 177 -55.71 12.66 -9.40
C GLN A 177 -56.95 13.40 -9.92
N VAL A 178 -56.97 13.74 -11.21
CA VAL A 178 -58.13 14.37 -11.86
C VAL A 178 -59.35 13.46 -11.76
N GLU A 179 -59.22 12.17 -12.08
CA GLU A 179 -60.32 11.20 -11.94
C GLU A 179 -60.82 11.10 -10.49
N CYS A 180 -59.93 11.09 -9.50
CA CYS A 180 -60.30 11.09 -8.09
C CYS A 180 -61.04 12.37 -7.69
N GLU A 181 -60.62 13.53 -8.20
CA GLU A 181 -61.28 14.83 -7.97
C GLU A 181 -62.67 14.86 -8.63
N GLU A 182 -62.79 14.39 -9.87
CA GLU A 182 -64.07 14.22 -10.58
C GLU A 182 -65.02 13.25 -9.86
N GLN A 183 -64.50 12.14 -9.33
CA GLN A 183 -65.31 11.20 -8.52
C GLN A 183 -65.77 11.85 -7.22
N LYS A 184 -64.92 12.62 -6.54
CA LYS A 184 -65.29 13.35 -5.32
C LYS A 184 -66.38 14.38 -5.60
N THR A 185 -66.25 15.16 -6.68
CA THR A 185 -67.26 16.16 -7.06
C THR A 185 -68.58 15.48 -7.45
N CYS A 186 -68.53 14.38 -8.21
CA CYS A 186 -69.70 13.57 -8.55
C CYS A 186 -70.41 13.03 -7.30
N LEU A 187 -69.67 12.44 -6.36
CA LEU A 187 -70.22 11.95 -5.08
C LEU A 187 -70.82 13.10 -4.25
N GLN A 188 -70.17 14.27 -4.24
CA GLN A 188 -70.68 15.45 -3.53
C GLN A 188 -71.98 15.95 -4.16
N ALA A 189 -72.05 16.06 -5.49
CA ALA A 189 -73.25 16.42 -6.23
C ALA A 189 -74.39 15.41 -5.97
N GLN A 190 -74.10 14.11 -5.96
CA GLN A 190 -75.07 13.07 -5.61
C GLN A 190 -75.64 13.23 -4.20
N ARG A 191 -74.78 13.53 -3.21
CA ARG A 191 -75.20 13.77 -1.82
C ARG A 191 -76.05 15.02 -1.68
N MET A 192 -75.73 16.06 -2.44
CA MET A 192 -76.41 17.36 -2.40
C MET A 192 -77.55 17.48 -3.41
N HIS A 193 -77.87 16.42 -4.18
CA HIS A 193 -78.86 16.45 -5.27
C HIS A 193 -80.24 16.96 -4.82
N PHE A 194 -80.61 16.81 -3.55
CA PHE A 194 -81.85 17.36 -3.01
C PHE A 194 -81.92 18.91 -2.99
N LEU A 195 -80.80 19.60 -3.15
CA LEU A 195 -80.71 21.07 -3.21
C LEU A 195 -80.95 21.66 -4.61
N LEU A 196 -81.30 20.82 -5.59
CA LEU A 196 -81.62 21.23 -6.95
C LEU A 196 -82.85 22.13 -7.03
N SER A 197 -82.84 23.07 -7.98
CA SER A 197 -84.02 23.89 -8.30
C SER A 197 -85.21 23.04 -8.70
N THR A 198 -86.38 23.39 -8.18
CA THR A 198 -87.67 22.86 -8.61
C THR A 198 -88.40 23.91 -9.45
N HIS A 199 -89.49 23.51 -10.12
CA HIS A 199 -90.29 24.46 -10.91
C HIS A 199 -90.86 25.62 -10.05
N GLN A 200 -91.12 25.38 -8.77
CA GLN A 200 -91.77 26.34 -7.88
C GLN A 200 -90.76 27.16 -7.06
N ILE A 201 -89.61 26.58 -6.72
CA ILE A 201 -88.60 27.21 -5.85
C ILE A 201 -87.20 27.04 -6.46
N PRO A 202 -86.44 28.13 -6.67
CA PRO A 202 -85.05 28.05 -7.11
C PRO A 202 -84.17 27.41 -6.03
N GLY A 203 -83.28 26.52 -6.44
CA GLY A 203 -82.37 25.77 -5.58
C GLY A 203 -81.22 26.65 -5.08
N VAL A 204 -80.51 26.17 -4.06
CA VAL A 204 -79.44 26.95 -3.38
C VAL A 204 -78.34 27.39 -4.36
N PHE A 205 -78.11 26.61 -5.41
CA PHE A 205 -77.05 26.84 -6.40
C PHE A 205 -77.51 27.59 -7.67
N ASN A 206 -78.78 28.01 -7.74
CA ASN A 206 -79.36 28.81 -8.82
C ASN A 206 -80.06 30.02 -8.22
N SER A 207 -79.24 30.94 -7.74
CA SER A 207 -79.67 32.19 -7.15
C SER A 207 -80.30 33.11 -8.21
N PRO A 208 -81.45 33.75 -7.94
CA PRO A 208 -82.12 34.66 -8.87
C PRO A 208 -81.31 35.93 -9.18
N TYR A 209 -80.20 36.16 -8.47
CA TYR A 209 -79.27 37.28 -8.70
C TYR A 209 -78.10 36.93 -9.62
N ARG A 210 -78.05 35.71 -10.18
CA ARG A 210 -77.03 35.29 -11.14
C ARG A 210 -77.66 35.01 -12.50
N ASP A 211 -76.96 35.41 -13.56
CA ASP A 211 -77.42 35.19 -14.94
C ASP A 211 -77.40 33.70 -15.34
N PHE A 212 -76.54 32.90 -14.71
CA PHE A 212 -76.37 31.48 -14.99
C PHE A 212 -76.29 30.63 -13.69
N PRO A 213 -76.84 29.39 -13.69
CA PRO A 213 -76.71 28.47 -12.57
C PRO A 213 -75.24 28.14 -12.26
N HIS A 214 -74.90 27.91 -11.00
CA HIS A 214 -73.55 27.51 -10.62
C HIS A 214 -73.21 26.12 -11.20
N GLU A 215 -71.94 25.90 -11.57
CA GLU A 215 -71.39 24.59 -12.02
C GLU A 215 -71.90 23.38 -11.22
N MET A 216 -72.03 23.50 -9.90
CA MET A 216 -72.58 22.43 -9.04
C MET A 216 -74.04 22.08 -9.39
N GLU A 217 -74.87 23.07 -9.74
CA GLU A 217 -76.25 22.82 -10.18
C GLU A 217 -76.31 22.10 -11.52
N LEU A 218 -75.41 22.45 -12.45
CA LEU A 218 -75.31 21.77 -13.74
C LEU A 218 -74.88 20.31 -13.58
N GLN A 219 -73.90 20.05 -12.69
CA GLN A 219 -73.46 18.69 -12.35
C GLN A 219 -74.57 17.87 -11.67
N MET A 220 -75.30 18.46 -10.72
CA MET A 220 -76.42 17.77 -10.09
C MET A 220 -77.54 17.42 -11.08
N LYS A 221 -77.81 18.29 -12.07
CA LYS A 221 -78.82 18.02 -13.12
C LYS A 221 -78.44 16.84 -14.04
N SER A 222 -77.16 16.61 -14.26
CA SER A 222 -76.69 15.52 -15.14
C SER A 222 -76.58 14.16 -14.42
N ILE A 223 -76.54 14.16 -13.09
CA ILE A 223 -76.30 12.95 -12.27
C ILE A 223 -77.61 12.42 -11.67
N LYS A 224 -77.71 11.09 -11.53
CA LYS A 224 -78.85 10.44 -10.86
C LYS A 224 -78.68 10.47 -9.33
N PRO A 225 -79.76 10.73 -8.54
CA PRO A 225 -79.67 10.73 -7.09
C PRO A 225 -79.38 9.33 -6.54
N LEU A 226 -78.71 9.28 -5.38
CA LEU A 226 -78.49 8.03 -4.67
C LEU A 226 -79.83 7.45 -4.20
N LEU A 227 -80.26 6.37 -4.84
CA LEU A 227 -81.38 5.56 -4.35
C LEU A 227 -80.91 4.80 -3.11
N VAL A 228 -81.41 5.20 -1.94
CA VAL A 228 -81.31 4.40 -0.73
C VAL A 228 -82.08 3.10 -0.99
N LYS A 229 -81.35 2.01 -1.25
CA LYS A 229 -81.95 0.67 -1.20
C LYS A 229 -82.30 0.38 0.25
N ASP A 230 -83.57 0.08 0.51
CA ASP A 230 -84.06 -0.25 1.84
C ASP A 230 -83.20 -1.34 2.49
N ILE A 231 -82.54 -0.98 3.58
CA ILE A 231 -81.71 -1.88 4.41
C ILE A 231 -82.59 -2.92 5.15
N GLN A 232 -83.91 -2.91 4.94
CA GLN A 232 -84.87 -3.74 5.65
C GLN A 232 -84.73 -5.25 5.37
N GLN A 233 -84.07 -5.70 4.30
CA GLN A 233 -84.00 -7.14 3.97
C GLN A 233 -82.78 -7.90 4.52
N LYS A 234 -81.79 -7.25 5.15
CA LYS A 234 -80.57 -7.95 5.65
C LYS A 234 -80.41 -8.01 7.17
N ARG A 235 -81.45 -7.62 7.93
CA ARG A 235 -81.47 -7.75 9.41
C ARG A 235 -82.19 -8.99 9.92
N GLN A 236 -82.89 -9.74 9.07
CA GLN A 236 -83.59 -10.98 9.47
C GLN A 236 -82.70 -12.21 9.26
N ALA A 237 -81.55 -12.27 9.92
CA ALA A 237 -80.78 -13.50 10.14
C ALA A 237 -79.66 -13.25 11.17
N MET A 238 -79.99 -12.70 12.34
CA MET A 238 -79.10 -12.78 13.50
C MET A 238 -79.92 -13.25 14.70
N ASP A 239 -79.61 -14.47 15.12
CA ASP A 239 -80.20 -15.18 16.24
C ASP A 239 -79.64 -14.59 17.56
N PRO A 240 -80.47 -14.10 18.50
CA PRO A 240 -80.00 -13.38 19.69
C PRO A 240 -79.73 -14.32 20.87
N SER A 241 -78.76 -15.24 20.72
CA SER A 241 -78.27 -16.04 21.83
C SER A 241 -76.77 -16.33 21.71
N ALA A 242 -75.94 -15.35 22.05
CA ALA A 242 -74.53 -15.58 22.40
C ALA A 242 -74.00 -14.41 23.26
N PRO A 243 -73.55 -14.65 24.50
CA PRO A 243 -72.93 -13.63 25.34
C PRO A 243 -71.43 -13.50 25.04
N GLY A 244 -70.96 -12.25 24.99
CA GLY A 244 -69.65 -11.83 25.47
C GLY A 244 -68.43 -12.13 24.59
N ASP A 245 -67.84 -11.05 24.08
CA ASP A 245 -66.53 -10.99 23.42
C ASP A 245 -65.48 -11.92 24.03
N THR A 246 -65.17 -13.00 23.30
CA THR A 246 -63.91 -13.72 23.45
C THR A 246 -63.44 -14.07 22.05
N PHE A 247 -62.27 -13.54 21.67
CA PHE A 247 -61.52 -13.83 20.46
C PHE A 247 -61.92 -15.16 19.80
N LEU A 248 -62.46 -15.05 18.58
CA LEU A 248 -62.83 -16.19 17.73
C LEU A 248 -61.66 -17.18 17.65
N LYS A 249 -61.70 -18.23 18.46
CA LYS A 249 -61.01 -19.49 18.16
C LYS A 249 -61.70 -20.03 16.91
N THR A 250 -61.12 -19.72 15.76
CA THR A 250 -61.50 -20.32 14.48
C THR A 250 -61.52 -21.83 14.66
N ARG A 251 -62.70 -22.43 14.54
CA ARG A 251 -62.82 -23.88 14.41
C ARG A 251 -61.95 -24.30 13.22
N PRO A 252 -61.10 -25.34 13.34
CA PRO A 252 -60.30 -25.80 12.21
C PRO A 252 -61.27 -26.19 11.09
N LEU A 253 -61.13 -25.51 9.94
CA LEU A 253 -61.89 -25.84 8.74
C LEU A 253 -61.60 -27.30 8.37
N PRO A 254 -62.59 -28.04 7.83
CA PRO A 254 -62.36 -29.41 7.38
C PRO A 254 -61.19 -29.43 6.39
N PRO A 255 -60.30 -30.45 6.44
CA PRO A 255 -59.12 -30.50 5.59
C PRO A 255 -59.55 -30.54 4.12
N ILE A 256 -59.37 -29.41 3.45
CA ILE A 256 -59.53 -29.31 2.00
C ILE A 256 -58.43 -30.21 1.39
N PRO A 257 -58.75 -31.20 0.54
CA PRO A 257 -57.72 -31.99 -0.12
C PRO A 257 -56.84 -31.04 -0.93
N SER A 258 -55.59 -30.86 -0.48
CA SER A 258 -54.66 -29.86 -1.02
C SER A 258 -54.24 -30.27 -2.43
N LYS A 259 -55.00 -29.85 -3.44
CA LYS A 259 -54.55 -29.90 -4.82
C LYS A 259 -53.37 -28.94 -4.96
N LYS A 260 -52.29 -29.39 -5.61
CA LYS A 260 -51.12 -28.53 -5.91
C LYS A 260 -51.63 -27.28 -6.64
N PRO A 261 -51.39 -26.06 -6.11
CA PRO A 261 -51.87 -24.85 -6.76
C PRO A 261 -51.28 -24.77 -8.17
N GLN A 262 -52.12 -24.48 -9.16
CA GLN A 262 -51.72 -24.45 -10.56
C GLN A 262 -50.83 -23.21 -10.81
N GLY A 263 -49.54 -23.45 -11.02
CA GLY A 263 -48.53 -22.41 -11.26
C GLY A 263 -47.14 -22.82 -10.77
N PRO A 264 -46.12 -21.99 -10.98
CA PRO A 264 -44.76 -22.22 -10.50
C PRO A 264 -44.63 -21.91 -8.98
N PHE A 265 -45.61 -22.35 -8.19
CA PHE A 265 -45.60 -22.14 -6.74
C PHE A 265 -44.69 -23.16 -6.07
N ARG A 266 -43.92 -22.70 -5.09
CA ARG A 266 -43.06 -23.55 -4.25
C ARG A 266 -43.92 -24.43 -3.33
N ASP A 267 -43.37 -25.57 -2.95
CA ASP A 267 -44.03 -26.54 -2.08
C ASP A 267 -44.45 -25.90 -0.74
N PRO A 268 -45.70 -26.05 -0.27
CA PRO A 268 -46.18 -25.43 0.97
C PRO A 268 -45.25 -25.59 2.18
N ALA A 269 -44.59 -26.75 2.31
CA ALA A 269 -43.62 -26.99 3.38
C ALA A 269 -42.43 -26.02 3.33
N THR A 270 -41.89 -25.76 2.13
CA THR A 270 -40.76 -24.83 1.93
C THR A 270 -41.17 -23.38 2.19
N VAL A 271 -42.40 -23.01 1.85
CA VAL A 271 -42.95 -21.67 2.10
C VAL A 271 -43.13 -21.43 3.61
N LEU A 272 -43.64 -22.43 4.33
CA LEU A 272 -43.75 -22.38 5.79
C LEU A 272 -42.38 -22.27 6.45
N GLN A 273 -41.40 -23.05 6.00
CA GLN A 273 -40.03 -22.98 6.51
C GLN A 273 -39.39 -21.60 6.25
N GLN A 274 -39.66 -20.99 5.09
CA GLN A 274 -39.22 -19.63 4.79
C GLN A 274 -39.92 -18.58 5.65
N ARG A 275 -41.23 -18.74 5.90
CA ARG A 275 -42.02 -17.83 6.75
C ARG A 275 -41.56 -17.84 8.20
N TYR A 276 -41.20 -19.01 8.73
CA TYR A 276 -40.77 -19.18 10.11
C TYR A 276 -39.24 -19.24 10.27
N ARG A 277 -38.47 -18.84 9.24
CA ARG A 277 -37.01 -18.72 9.36
C ARG A 277 -36.70 -17.68 10.44
N PRO A 278 -35.88 -18.01 11.46
CA PRO A 278 -35.49 -17.04 12.48
C PRO A 278 -34.77 -15.87 11.82
N LEU A 279 -35.05 -14.65 12.28
CA LEU A 279 -34.41 -13.46 11.77
C LEU A 279 -32.92 -13.49 12.13
N GLU A 280 -32.06 -13.56 11.12
CA GLU A 280 -30.64 -13.30 11.29
C GLU A 280 -30.49 -11.77 11.49
N PRO A 281 -30.06 -11.31 12.68
CA PRO A 281 -29.89 -9.88 12.91
C PRO A 281 -28.88 -9.34 11.89
N THR A 282 -29.23 -8.22 11.25
CA THR A 282 -28.29 -7.55 10.35
C THR A 282 -26.97 -7.27 11.09
N LEU A 283 -25.85 -7.20 10.36
CA LEU A 283 -24.54 -6.93 10.95
C LEU A 283 -24.59 -5.76 11.96
N ARG A 284 -25.35 -4.69 11.65
CA ARG A 284 -25.56 -3.51 12.51
C ARG A 284 -26.26 -3.79 13.86
N VAL A 285 -27.07 -4.85 13.93
CA VAL A 285 -27.77 -5.29 15.14
C VAL A 285 -26.95 -6.34 15.90
N ALA A 286 -26.15 -7.13 15.19
CA ALA A 286 -25.30 -8.17 15.76
C ALA A 286 -24.02 -7.61 16.41
N THR A 287 -23.47 -6.51 15.86
CA THR A 287 -22.28 -5.83 16.38
C THR A 287 -22.66 -4.73 17.36
N SER A 288 -21.88 -4.55 18.42
CA SER A 288 -22.02 -3.40 19.31
C SER A 288 -21.67 -2.11 18.57
N ILE A 289 -22.12 -0.96 19.09
CA ILE A 289 -21.86 0.35 18.50
C ILE A 289 -20.34 0.66 18.48
N THR A 290 -19.58 0.09 19.42
CA THR A 290 -18.14 0.34 19.62
C THR A 290 -17.23 -0.69 18.95
N ASP A 291 -17.76 -1.76 18.35
CA ASP A 291 -16.97 -2.87 17.79
C ASP A 291 -15.91 -2.40 16.77
N LEU A 292 -16.23 -1.36 15.99
CA LEU A 292 -15.29 -0.80 15.01
C LEU A 292 -14.13 -0.05 15.68
N GLU A 293 -14.39 0.64 16.79
CA GLU A 293 -13.36 1.34 17.57
C GLU A 293 -12.47 0.35 18.29
N GLU A 294 -13.06 -0.67 18.91
CA GLU A 294 -12.37 -1.76 19.60
C GLU A 294 -11.46 -2.54 18.63
N ALA A 295 -11.96 -2.89 17.45
CA ALA A 295 -11.16 -3.55 16.41
C ALA A 295 -9.96 -2.68 15.95
N ARG A 296 -10.15 -1.36 15.85
CA ARG A 296 -9.05 -0.42 15.53
C ARG A 296 -8.03 -0.33 16.65
N GLU A 297 -8.45 -0.43 17.91
CA GLU A 297 -7.54 -0.43 19.06
C GLU A 297 -6.77 -1.74 19.19
N GLU A 298 -7.41 -2.88 18.92
CA GLU A 298 -6.72 -4.17 18.84
C GLU A 298 -5.64 -4.20 17.77
N LEU A 299 -5.93 -3.65 16.58
CA LEU A 299 -4.97 -3.54 15.50
C LEU A 299 -3.79 -2.64 15.91
N ARG A 300 -4.06 -1.47 16.49
CA ARG A 300 -3.03 -0.57 17.04
C ARG A 300 -2.19 -1.25 18.13
N ARG A 301 -2.81 -2.01 19.03
CA ARG A 301 -2.10 -2.79 20.06
C ARG A 301 -1.21 -3.87 19.44
N GLY A 302 -1.68 -4.55 18.39
CA GLY A 302 -0.91 -5.53 17.63
C GLY A 302 0.31 -4.92 16.95
N GLU A 303 0.13 -3.78 16.27
CA GLU A 303 1.23 -3.03 15.67
C GLU A 303 2.25 -2.58 16.73
N TRP A 304 1.77 -2.11 17.89
CA TRP A 304 2.63 -1.66 18.98
C TRP A 304 3.48 -2.80 19.57
N ARG A 305 2.88 -3.99 19.78
CA ARG A 305 3.62 -5.19 20.22
C ARG A 305 4.68 -5.65 19.20
N GLY A 306 4.48 -5.37 17.91
CA GLY A 306 5.41 -5.75 16.83
C GLY A 306 6.50 -4.73 16.50
N ARG A 307 6.53 -3.55 17.16
CA ARG A 307 7.55 -2.52 16.88
C ARG A 307 8.89 -2.90 17.51
N ILE A 308 9.88 -3.17 16.66
CA ILE A 308 11.29 -3.37 17.05
C ILE A 308 12.00 -2.02 17.27
N ILE A 309 11.43 -0.93 16.75
CA ILE A 309 11.99 0.43 16.81
C ILE A 309 10.91 1.39 17.30
N ASP A 310 11.17 2.08 18.41
CA ASP A 310 10.23 3.02 19.04
C ASP A 310 10.05 4.32 18.24
N HIS A 311 11.06 4.67 17.44
CA HIS A 311 11.03 5.88 16.63
C HIS A 311 10.24 5.66 15.34
N ALA A 312 9.15 6.41 15.17
CA ALA A 312 8.42 6.48 13.91
C ALA A 312 9.37 6.88 12.76
N PHE A 313 9.28 6.16 11.64
CA PHE A 313 10.04 6.50 10.43
C PHE A 313 9.66 7.90 9.97
N GLN A 314 10.53 8.87 10.20
CA GLN A 314 10.34 10.22 9.68
C GLN A 314 10.86 10.29 8.24
N PRO A 315 10.10 10.88 7.31
CA PRO A 315 10.61 11.18 5.97
C PRO A 315 11.92 11.97 6.07
N PHE A 316 12.86 11.72 5.17
CA PHE A 316 14.19 12.36 5.15
C PHE A 316 14.14 13.89 5.20
N SER A 317 13.04 14.51 4.75
CA SER A 317 12.81 15.95 4.78
C SER A 317 12.57 16.54 6.18
N HIS A 318 12.27 15.71 7.19
CA HIS A 318 11.95 16.14 8.56
C HIS A 318 12.97 15.68 9.61
N ALA A 319 13.86 14.74 9.28
CA ALA A 319 14.81 14.14 10.22
C ALA A 319 15.80 15.13 10.87
N HIS A 320 16.03 16.30 10.25
CA HIS A 320 17.07 17.24 10.66
C HIS A 320 16.57 18.62 11.10
N LYS A 321 15.27 18.92 11.01
CA LYS A 321 14.79 20.29 11.23
C LYS A 321 14.95 20.78 12.66
N ASN A 322 14.94 19.88 13.65
CA ASN A 322 14.98 20.24 15.08
C ASN A 322 16.04 19.49 15.91
N LYS A 323 16.93 18.69 15.29
CA LYS A 323 17.99 18.02 16.04
C LYS A 323 19.20 18.94 16.15
N LYS A 324 19.45 19.47 17.35
CA LYS A 324 20.75 20.06 17.71
C LYS A 324 21.81 18.97 17.53
N TYR A 325 22.83 19.24 16.71
CA TYR A 325 23.88 18.27 16.45
C TYR A 325 24.63 17.95 17.75
N GLU A 326 24.47 16.73 18.25
CA GLU A 326 25.24 16.20 19.37
C GLU A 326 26.57 15.65 18.84
N ARG A 327 27.68 16.21 19.35
CA ARG A 327 29.02 15.82 18.95
C ARG A 327 29.35 14.43 19.48
N SER A 328 30.01 13.62 18.65
CA SER A 328 30.58 12.36 19.12
C SER A 328 31.70 12.64 20.14
N ILE A 329 31.76 11.80 21.18
CA ILE A 329 32.74 11.89 22.27
C ILE A 329 34.19 11.83 21.75
N HIS A 330 34.41 11.25 20.57
CA HIS A 330 35.73 11.05 19.96
C HIS A 330 36.21 12.23 19.10
N THR A 331 35.44 13.32 19.02
CA THR A 331 35.73 14.50 18.17
C THR A 331 36.04 15.78 18.94
N THR A 332 36.37 15.68 20.23
CA THR A 332 36.77 16.84 21.05
C THR A 332 38.21 17.27 20.74
N SER A 333 38.40 18.22 19.84
CA SER A 333 39.68 18.92 19.67
C SER A 333 39.74 20.18 20.53
N SER A 334 40.91 20.50 21.10
CA SER A 334 41.17 21.72 21.90
C SER A 334 41.05 23.03 21.12
N PHE A 335 41.02 22.98 19.79
CA PHE A 335 40.97 24.17 18.94
C PHE A 335 39.52 24.51 18.57
N GLU A 336 39.15 25.78 18.71
CA GLU A 336 37.88 26.28 18.22
C GLU A 336 37.82 26.12 16.70
N ARG A 337 36.75 25.51 16.19
CA ARG A 337 36.56 25.39 14.75
C ARG A 337 36.08 26.75 14.22
N LEU A 338 36.92 27.42 13.43
CA LEU A 338 36.47 28.52 12.58
C LEU A 338 35.30 28.02 11.71
N ALA A 339 34.23 28.80 11.60
CA ALA A 339 33.06 28.46 10.81
C ALA A 339 33.47 28.24 9.34
N TYR A 340 33.61 26.98 8.95
CA TYR A 340 33.96 26.64 7.58
C TYR A 340 32.82 27.07 6.65
N GLY A 341 33.09 28.03 5.77
CA GLY A 341 32.13 28.52 4.77
C GLY A 341 31.86 30.02 4.79
N THR A 342 32.28 30.78 5.81
CA THR A 342 32.03 32.24 5.84
C THR A 342 33.17 33.09 5.26
N VAL A 343 34.41 32.60 5.22
CA VAL A 343 35.58 33.44 4.88
C VAL A 343 36.13 33.20 3.46
N TYR A 344 35.96 32.01 2.88
CA TYR A 344 36.68 31.61 1.65
C TYR A 344 35.80 31.18 0.47
N PHE A 345 34.48 31.19 0.61
CA PHE A 345 33.59 31.07 -0.55
C PHE A 345 33.23 32.46 -1.06
N ARG A 346 33.14 32.56 -2.40
CA ARG A 346 32.79 33.76 -3.18
C ARG A 346 31.96 34.75 -2.36
N GLU A 347 32.45 35.99 -2.23
CA GLU A 347 31.72 37.11 -1.63
C GLU A 347 30.23 37.11 -2.06
N GLU A 348 29.36 36.62 -1.18
CA GLU A 348 27.95 36.99 -1.22
C GLU A 348 27.85 38.34 -0.53
N ASN A 349 27.99 39.39 -1.34
CA ASN A 349 27.88 40.76 -0.91
C ASN A 349 26.45 40.99 -0.33
N GLN A 350 26.28 40.81 0.99
CA GLN A 350 24.99 40.78 1.69
C GLN A 350 24.19 42.08 1.51
N GLU A 351 24.87 43.20 1.25
CA GLU A 351 24.25 44.47 0.91
C GLU A 351 23.41 44.39 -0.37
N LYS A 352 23.81 43.56 -1.35
CA LYS A 352 23.06 43.34 -2.61
C LYS A 352 21.82 42.45 -2.44
N LEU A 353 21.63 41.84 -1.26
CA LEU A 353 20.48 41.02 -0.91
C LEU A 353 19.45 41.77 -0.05
N ARG A 354 19.84 42.90 0.58
CA ARG A 354 18.88 43.76 1.29
C ARG A 354 17.87 44.34 0.29
N GLY A 355 16.62 43.87 0.38
CA GLY A 355 15.50 44.33 -0.46
C GLY A 355 15.06 43.36 -1.56
N LYS A 356 15.82 42.29 -1.84
CA LYS A 356 15.38 41.25 -2.79
C LYS A 356 14.47 40.25 -2.06
N LYS A 357 13.24 40.08 -2.56
CA LYS A 357 12.35 39.03 -2.06
C LYS A 357 12.99 37.66 -2.35
N PRO A 358 12.96 36.72 -1.40
CA PRO A 358 13.46 35.37 -1.64
C PRO A 358 12.73 34.76 -2.85
N PHE A 359 13.45 33.99 -3.68
CA PHE A 359 12.85 33.27 -4.79
C PHE A 359 11.73 32.37 -4.24
N LYS A 360 10.49 32.67 -4.61
CA LYS A 360 9.36 31.77 -4.36
C LYS A 360 9.45 30.64 -5.38
N SER A 361 9.60 29.39 -4.92
CA SER A 361 9.37 28.24 -5.78
C SER A 361 7.89 28.22 -6.16
N ILE A 362 7.55 28.75 -7.32
CA ILE A 362 6.20 28.61 -7.86
C ILE A 362 6.17 27.24 -8.53
N PHE A 363 5.62 26.25 -7.83
CA PHE A 363 5.14 25.05 -8.51
C PHE A 363 3.96 25.49 -9.38
N THR A 364 4.08 25.37 -10.70
CA THR A 364 2.91 25.46 -11.57
C THR A 364 2.00 24.30 -11.18
N THR A 365 0.86 24.59 -10.57
CA THR A 365 -0.16 23.58 -10.31
C THR A 365 -0.56 23.01 -11.67
N CYS A 366 -0.29 21.73 -11.87
CA CYS A 366 -0.76 21.05 -13.06
C CYS A 366 -2.27 20.89 -12.87
N ASN A 367 -3.08 21.71 -13.55
CA ASN A 367 -4.55 21.73 -13.49
C ASN A 367 -5.23 20.37 -13.71
N VAL A 368 -4.46 19.35 -14.12
CA VAL A 368 -4.91 17.96 -14.26
C VAL A 368 -5.18 17.31 -12.89
N PHE A 369 -4.42 17.67 -11.85
CA PHE A 369 -4.58 17.07 -10.51
C PHE A 369 -5.64 17.79 -9.66
N ASP A 370 -5.88 19.09 -9.87
CA ASP A 370 -6.98 19.80 -9.20
C ASP A 370 -8.37 19.32 -9.65
N LYS A 371 -8.45 18.71 -10.85
CA LYS A 371 -9.67 18.09 -11.39
C LYS A 371 -9.91 16.65 -10.91
N PHE A 372 -8.94 16.05 -10.22
CA PHE A 372 -9.07 14.68 -9.70
C PHE A 372 -9.84 14.71 -8.38
N GLY A 373 -11.13 14.43 -8.43
CA GLY A 373 -12.04 14.38 -7.27
C GLY A 373 -13.26 15.30 -7.38
N GLN A 374 -13.15 16.41 -8.12
CA GLN A 374 -14.25 17.36 -8.32
C GLN A 374 -15.30 16.89 -9.35
N LEU A 375 -14.93 15.99 -10.28
CA LEU A 375 -15.85 15.53 -11.33
C LEU A 375 -16.82 14.41 -10.91
N TYR A 376 -16.69 13.88 -9.68
CA TYR A 376 -17.49 12.74 -9.21
C TYR A 376 -18.34 13.02 -7.96
N SER A 377 -18.39 14.25 -7.45
CA SER A 377 -19.22 14.58 -6.28
C SER A 377 -20.01 15.88 -6.48
N ASN A 378 -21.20 15.75 -7.06
CA ASN A 378 -22.26 16.76 -6.93
C ASN A 378 -23.42 16.23 -6.05
N ALA A 379 -23.15 15.22 -5.22
CA ALA A 379 -24.08 14.72 -4.22
C ALA A 379 -23.54 15.08 -2.83
N GLY A 380 -23.89 16.27 -2.34
CA GLY A 380 -23.54 16.69 -0.98
C GLY A 380 -23.12 18.15 -0.85
N LYS A 381 -23.89 19.09 -1.42
CA LYS A 381 -23.91 20.46 -0.88
C LYS A 381 -24.87 20.46 0.30
N ILE A 382 -24.37 20.78 1.49
CA ILE A 382 -25.15 21.35 2.59
C ILE A 382 -24.50 22.70 2.91
N VAL A 383 -25.24 23.75 2.58
CA VAL A 383 -25.07 25.20 2.84
C VAL A 383 -23.76 25.84 2.38
#